data_AF-A0AAU9BNH2-F1
#
_entry.id   AF-A0AAU9BNH2-F1
#
_cell.length_a   1.000
_cell.length_b   1.000
_cell.length_c   1.000
_cell.angle_alpha   90.00
_cell.angle_beta   90.00
_cell.angle_gamma   90.00
#
_symmetry.space_group_name_H-M   'P 1'
#
loop_
_entity.id
_entity.type
_entity.pdbx_description
1 polymer ?
#
loop_
_entity_poly.entity_id
_entity_poly.type
_entity_poly.pdbx_seq_one_letter_code
_entity_poly.pdbx_strand_id
1 'polypeptide(L)'
;MTTSTTLSTDYLVNSSDKLIPVSDVSGIGIVENRLYFIGRASRALHIEHFDSDEAAKAAFTVYASIFKSGLSDEAIYEGNHCIARLRFVYGISLFQKDEQAILMLINRYGGTLVSESAKSDTLDDAFQELATALGGREYESMRFRWLHANCLLSSRLLPMVEKTPKGVVIKVNDNFVSFVATIDDGHKEQLFADIRTALA
;
A
#
# COMPACT_ATOMS: atom_id res chain seq x y z
N MET A 1 8.62 -31.39 -27.91
CA MET A 1 9.51 -30.75 -26.93
C MET A 1 8.65 -29.86 -26.06
N THR A 2 8.37 -30.28 -24.83
CA THR A 2 7.80 -29.42 -23.80
C THR A 2 8.94 -28.59 -23.24
N THR A 3 9.08 -27.35 -23.71
CA THR A 3 9.94 -26.36 -23.05
C THR A 3 9.33 -26.10 -21.68
N SER A 4 9.91 -26.71 -20.65
CA SER A 4 9.74 -26.27 -19.27
C SER A 4 10.33 -24.87 -19.19
N THR A 5 9.50 -23.85 -19.36
CA THR A 5 9.85 -22.47 -19.05
C THR A 5 10.00 -22.40 -17.53
N THR A 6 11.21 -22.60 -17.04
CA THR A 6 11.55 -22.26 -15.66
C THR A 6 11.21 -20.78 -15.51
N LEU A 7 10.20 -20.46 -14.69
CA LEU A 7 9.84 -19.08 -14.42
C LEU A 7 11.06 -18.41 -13.79
N SER A 8 11.58 -17.39 -14.47
CA SER A 8 12.71 -16.61 -13.98
C SER A 8 12.27 -15.85 -12.72
N THR A 9 13.00 -16.01 -11.61
CA THR A 9 12.78 -15.24 -10.39
C THR A 9 13.33 -13.82 -10.47
N ASP A 10 14.19 -13.55 -11.46
CA ASP A 10 14.86 -12.26 -11.62
C ASP A 10 14.04 -11.26 -12.43
N TYR A 11 13.07 -11.76 -13.22
CA TYR A 11 12.30 -10.97 -14.16
C TYR A 11 10.83 -11.37 -14.14
N LEU A 12 9.96 -10.37 -14.11
CA LEU A 12 8.56 -10.53 -14.44
C LEU A 12 8.45 -10.44 -15.97
N VAL A 13 7.92 -11.48 -16.60
CA VAL A 13 7.70 -11.54 -18.05
C VAL A 13 6.21 -11.39 -18.29
N ASN A 14 5.81 -10.29 -18.93
CA ASN A 14 4.39 -10.04 -19.19
C ASN A 14 3.89 -10.64 -20.51
N SER A 15 2.57 -10.60 -20.75
CA SER A 15 1.96 -11.06 -22.01
C SER A 15 2.45 -10.32 -23.27
N SER A 16 3.15 -9.19 -23.10
CA SER A 16 3.78 -8.39 -24.16
C SER A 16 5.29 -8.65 -24.29
N ASP A 17 5.80 -9.73 -23.69
CA ASP A 17 7.24 -10.09 -23.64
C ASP A 17 8.16 -9.01 -23.04
N LYS A 18 7.60 -8.09 -22.26
CA LYS A 18 8.38 -7.07 -21.55
C LYS A 18 8.99 -7.71 -20.31
N LEU A 19 10.32 -7.66 -20.24
CA LEU A 19 11.09 -8.07 -19.07
C LEU A 19 11.16 -6.91 -18.08
N ILE A 20 10.60 -7.10 -16.88
CA ILE A 20 10.68 -6.15 -15.77
C ILE A 20 11.52 -6.79 -14.66
N PRO A 21 12.71 -6.25 -14.32
CA PRO A 21 13.51 -6.78 -13.22
C PRO A 21 12.72 -6.75 -11.90
N VAL A 22 12.67 -7.88 -11.19
CA VAL A 22 11.99 -7.97 -9.89
C VAL A 22 12.57 -6.95 -8.89
N SER A 23 13.88 -6.73 -8.94
CA SER A 23 14.59 -5.76 -8.11
C SER A 23 14.10 -4.31 -8.26
N ASP A 24 13.54 -3.96 -9.43
CA ASP A 24 13.05 -2.61 -9.72
C ASP A 24 11.61 -2.38 -9.28
N VAL A 25 10.87 -3.45 -8.96
CA VAL A 25 9.49 -3.40 -8.50
C VAL A 25 9.45 -3.21 -6.98
N SER A 26 8.70 -2.22 -6.52
CA SER A 26 8.37 -2.00 -5.10
C SER A 26 7.05 -2.64 -4.70
N GLY A 27 6.13 -2.85 -5.65
CA GLY A 27 4.88 -3.55 -5.42
C GLY A 27 4.10 -3.82 -6.70
N ILE A 28 3.12 -4.71 -6.60
CA ILE A 28 2.20 -5.09 -7.65
C ILE A 28 0.79 -4.97 -7.09
N GLY A 29 -0.13 -4.36 -7.85
CA GLY A 29 -1.54 -4.25 -7.45
C GLY A 29 -2.46 -4.57 -8.62
N ILE A 30 -3.64 -5.11 -8.31
CA ILE A 30 -4.71 -5.33 -9.28
C ILE A 30 -5.86 -4.35 -9.04
N VAL A 31 -6.37 -3.78 -10.12
CA VAL A 31 -7.61 -2.98 -10.13
C VAL A 31 -8.40 -3.41 -11.34
N GLU A 32 -9.56 -4.04 -11.12
CA GLU A 32 -10.38 -4.63 -12.20
C GLU A 32 -9.53 -5.60 -13.05
N ASN A 33 -9.59 -5.45 -14.37
CA ASN A 33 -8.83 -6.24 -15.34
C ASN A 33 -7.41 -5.70 -15.59
N ARG A 34 -6.85 -4.89 -14.68
CA ARG A 34 -5.54 -4.24 -14.84
C ARG A 34 -4.58 -4.60 -13.72
N LEU A 35 -3.35 -4.90 -14.11
CA LEU A 35 -2.24 -5.16 -13.20
C LEU A 35 -1.21 -4.04 -13.28
N TYR A 36 -0.83 -3.49 -12.13
CA TYR A 36 0.10 -2.38 -12.01
C TYR A 36 1.40 -2.88 -11.43
N PHE A 37 2.49 -2.73 -12.18
CA PHE A 37 3.85 -2.97 -11.69
C PHE A 37 4.45 -1.64 -11.25
N ILE A 38 4.70 -1.47 -9.96
CA ILE A 38 5.05 -0.18 -9.37
C ILE A 38 6.52 -0.20 -9.05
N GLY A 39 7.27 0.76 -9.59
CA GLY A 39 8.71 0.82 -9.44
C GLY A 39 9.17 1.52 -8.17
N ARG A 40 10.47 1.43 -7.86
CA ARG A 40 11.11 2.08 -6.69
C ARG A 40 10.87 3.58 -6.55
N ALA A 41 10.63 4.27 -7.68
CA ALA A 41 10.23 5.68 -7.70
C ALA A 41 8.72 5.90 -7.44
N SER A 42 8.01 4.85 -7.04
CA SER A 42 6.57 4.82 -6.76
C SER A 42 5.71 5.30 -7.93
N ARG A 43 6.15 4.95 -9.14
CA ARG A 43 5.46 5.17 -10.41
C ARG A 43 5.22 3.82 -11.07
N ALA A 44 4.14 3.70 -11.84
CA ALA A 44 3.92 2.51 -12.64
C ALA A 44 5.06 2.36 -13.67
N LEU A 45 5.79 1.25 -13.59
CA LEU A 45 6.75 0.81 -14.62
C LEU A 45 6.03 0.22 -15.83
N HIS A 46 4.89 -0.42 -15.56
CA HIS A 46 4.04 -1.01 -16.56
C HIS A 46 2.62 -1.22 -15.99
N ILE A 47 1.64 -1.12 -16.89
CA ILE A 47 0.25 -1.47 -16.62
C ILE A 47 -0.14 -2.49 -17.67
N GLU A 48 -0.45 -3.70 -17.21
CA GLU A 48 -0.91 -4.78 -18.08
C GLU A 48 -2.43 -4.83 -18.06
N HIS A 49 -3.02 -5.06 -19.23
CA HIS A 49 -4.46 -5.11 -19.42
C HIS A 49 -4.85 -6.54 -19.81
N PHE A 50 -5.87 -7.06 -19.16
CA PHE A 50 -6.40 -8.39 -19.40
C PHE A 50 -7.84 -8.30 -19.92
N ASP A 51 -8.29 -9.37 -20.57
CA ASP A 51 -9.66 -9.43 -21.12
C ASP A 51 -10.73 -9.54 -20.02
N SER A 52 -10.36 -9.98 -18.81
CA SER A 52 -11.27 -10.08 -17.67
C SER A 52 -10.56 -9.92 -16.31
N ASP A 53 -11.35 -9.66 -15.27
CA ASP A 53 -10.88 -9.58 -13.88
C ASP A 53 -10.27 -10.92 -13.41
N GLU A 54 -10.85 -12.06 -13.83
CA GLU A 54 -10.34 -13.40 -13.49
C GLU A 54 -8.97 -13.66 -14.11
N ALA A 55 -8.78 -13.22 -15.35
CA ALA A 55 -7.49 -13.32 -16.03
C ALA A 55 -6.43 -12.46 -15.32
N ALA A 56 -6.78 -11.24 -14.95
CA ALA A 56 -5.90 -10.36 -14.17
C ALA A 56 -5.56 -10.96 -12.79
N LYS A 57 -6.52 -11.57 -12.09
CA LYS A 57 -6.30 -12.26 -10.81
C LYS A 57 -5.39 -13.48 -10.96
N ALA A 58 -5.61 -14.30 -11.97
CA ALA A 58 -4.76 -15.46 -12.25
C ALA A 58 -3.31 -15.03 -12.54
N ALA A 59 -3.14 -13.98 -13.35
CA ALA A 59 -1.84 -13.40 -13.65
C ALA A 59 -1.18 -12.80 -12.39
N PHE A 60 -1.94 -12.08 -11.57
CA PHE A 60 -1.45 -11.55 -10.29
C PHE A 60 -0.86 -12.65 -9.41
N THR A 61 -1.54 -13.78 -9.23
CA THR A 61 -1.04 -14.91 -8.43
C THR A 61 0.31 -15.41 -8.93
N VAL A 62 0.49 -15.50 -10.25
CA VAL A 62 1.77 -15.92 -10.85
C VAL A 62 2.86 -14.88 -10.58
N TYR A 63 2.60 -13.60 -10.84
CA TYR A 63 3.61 -12.56 -10.63
C TYR A 63 3.93 -12.33 -9.16
N ALA A 64 2.95 -12.40 -8.26
CA ALA A 64 3.15 -12.30 -6.82
C ALA A 64 4.07 -13.42 -6.33
N SER A 65 3.87 -14.65 -6.82
CA SER A 65 4.73 -15.79 -6.51
C SER A 65 6.17 -15.59 -7.00
N ILE A 66 6.36 -15.12 -8.24
CA ILE A 66 7.69 -14.81 -8.79
C ILE A 66 8.36 -13.68 -8.00
N PHE A 67 7.61 -12.61 -7.74
CA PHE A 67 8.09 -11.44 -7.01
C PHE A 67 8.58 -11.80 -5.60
N LYS A 68 7.80 -12.59 -4.87
CA LYS A 68 8.16 -13.09 -3.54
C LYS A 68 9.38 -14.01 -3.59
N SER A 69 9.42 -14.91 -4.57
CA SER A 69 10.53 -15.86 -4.73
C SER A 69 11.85 -15.18 -5.10
N GLY A 70 11.80 -14.13 -5.93
CA GLY A 70 12.97 -13.33 -6.32
C GLY A 70 13.47 -12.36 -5.23
N LEU A 71 12.76 -12.28 -4.09
CA LEU A 71 13.05 -11.36 -2.98
C LEU A 71 12.98 -12.12 -1.64
N SER A 72 13.51 -13.34 -1.59
CA SER A 72 13.44 -14.22 -0.41
C SER A 72 13.97 -13.61 0.88
N ASP A 73 14.88 -12.64 0.76
CA ASP A 73 15.56 -11.98 1.88
C ASP A 73 14.90 -10.66 2.28
N GLU A 74 13.78 -10.28 1.65
CA GLU A 74 13.05 -9.05 1.96
C GLU A 74 11.71 -9.33 2.64
N ALA A 75 11.35 -8.48 3.60
CA ALA A 75 10.01 -8.50 4.17
C ALA A 75 8.99 -7.94 3.16
N ILE A 76 7.94 -8.72 2.93
CA ILE A 76 6.91 -8.45 1.94
C ILE A 76 5.54 -8.52 2.62
N TYR A 77 4.69 -7.55 2.31
CA TYR A 77 3.25 -7.66 2.54
C TYR A 77 2.60 -8.30 1.33
N GLU A 78 1.73 -9.26 1.57
CA GLU A 78 0.95 -9.97 0.56
C GLU A 78 -0.52 -9.93 1.00
N GLY A 79 -1.33 -9.18 0.25
CA GLY A 79 -2.79 -9.18 0.34
C GLY A 79 -3.42 -9.93 -0.83
N ASN A 80 -4.75 -9.98 -0.88
CA ASN A 80 -5.46 -10.73 -1.93
C ASN A 80 -5.31 -10.10 -3.33
N HIS A 81 -5.08 -8.79 -3.36
CA HIS A 81 -5.09 -7.96 -4.56
C HIS A 81 -3.83 -7.11 -4.69
N CYS A 82 -2.87 -7.25 -3.77
CA CYS A 82 -1.62 -6.53 -3.89
C CYS A 82 -0.49 -7.21 -3.13
N ILE A 83 0.75 -6.90 -3.53
CA ILE A 83 1.96 -7.36 -2.88
C ILE A 83 2.97 -6.21 -2.90
N ALA A 84 3.68 -5.98 -1.80
CA ALA A 84 4.61 -4.86 -1.69
C ALA A 84 5.78 -5.15 -0.75
N ARG A 85 6.95 -4.63 -1.12
CA ARG A 85 8.15 -4.69 -0.29
C ARG A 85 8.06 -3.64 0.81
N LEU A 86 8.15 -4.07 2.07
CA LEU A 86 7.95 -3.20 3.23
C LEU A 86 8.99 -2.07 3.31
N ARG A 87 10.21 -2.29 2.82
CA ARG A 87 11.26 -1.25 2.73
C ARG A 87 10.90 -0.01 1.89
N PHE A 88 9.83 -0.08 1.08
CA PHE A 88 9.31 1.06 0.31
C PHE A 88 8.01 1.64 0.87
N VAL A 89 7.53 1.12 2.01
CA VAL A 89 6.35 1.62 2.72
C VAL A 89 6.79 2.74 3.67
N TYR A 90 6.19 3.90 3.52
CA TYR A 90 6.42 5.11 4.33
C TYR A 90 5.19 5.50 5.14
N GLY A 91 4.13 4.70 5.07
CA GLY A 91 2.98 4.81 5.94
C GLY A 91 1.95 3.74 5.62
N ILE A 92 1.03 3.56 6.55
CA ILE A 92 -0.15 2.72 6.37
C ILE A 92 -1.37 3.47 6.89
N SER A 93 -2.50 3.30 6.22
CA SER A 93 -3.78 3.79 6.69
C SER A 93 -4.86 2.75 6.45
N LEU A 94 -5.75 2.60 7.41
CA LEU A 94 -6.99 1.85 7.28
C LEU A 94 -8.17 2.83 7.37
N PHE A 95 -9.08 2.81 6.41
CA PHE A 95 -10.30 3.61 6.47
C PHE A 95 -11.51 2.79 6.05
N GLN A 96 -12.64 3.11 6.67
CA GLN A 96 -13.94 2.53 6.34
C GLN A 96 -14.70 3.50 5.44
N LYS A 97 -15.16 3.03 4.28
CA LYS A 97 -15.96 3.81 3.35
C LYS A 97 -16.96 2.89 2.65
N ASP A 98 -18.24 3.28 2.65
CA ASP A 98 -19.30 2.59 1.91
C ASP A 98 -19.31 1.05 2.15
N GLU A 99 -19.26 0.65 3.43
CA GLU A 99 -19.21 -0.76 3.88
C GLU A 99 -17.92 -1.54 3.50
N GLN A 100 -16.91 -0.85 2.97
CA GLN A 100 -15.61 -1.40 2.63
C GLN A 100 -14.51 -0.89 3.56
N ALA A 101 -13.66 -1.82 4.00
CA ALA A 101 -12.38 -1.52 4.61
C ALA A 101 -11.36 -1.33 3.49
N ILE A 102 -10.58 -0.25 3.55
CA ILE A 102 -9.51 0.04 2.60
C ILE A 102 -8.20 0.22 3.37
N LEU A 103 -7.28 -0.73 3.19
CA LEU A 103 -5.92 -0.67 3.69
C LEU A 103 -5.03 -0.10 2.59
N MET A 104 -4.42 1.04 2.85
CA MET A 104 -3.47 1.70 1.94
C MET A 104 -2.06 1.62 2.50
N LEU A 105 -1.13 1.11 1.69
CA LEU A 105 0.30 1.31 1.90
C LEU A 105 0.74 2.57 1.17
N ILE A 106 1.49 3.42 1.84
CA ILE A 106 1.82 4.77 1.38
C ILE A 106 3.29 4.82 0.98
N ASN A 107 3.58 5.44 -0.15
CA ASN A 107 4.92 5.59 -0.67
C ASN A 107 5.65 6.81 -0.08
N ARG A 108 6.94 6.95 -0.40
CA ARG A 108 7.80 8.05 0.10
C ARG A 108 7.39 9.46 -0.34
N TYR A 109 6.44 9.59 -1.24
CA TYR A 109 5.87 10.86 -1.71
C TYR A 109 4.46 11.10 -1.15
N GLY A 110 4.00 10.22 -0.27
CA GLY A 110 2.67 10.30 0.33
C GLY A 110 1.54 9.82 -0.56
N GLY A 111 1.83 9.28 -1.74
CA GLY A 111 0.83 8.63 -2.60
C GLY A 111 0.63 7.16 -2.24
N THR A 112 -0.39 6.54 -2.82
CA THR A 112 -0.61 5.08 -2.69
C THR A 112 0.55 4.32 -3.33
N LEU A 113 1.19 3.43 -2.55
CA LEU A 113 2.05 2.38 -3.08
C LEU A 113 1.18 1.24 -3.59
N VAL A 114 0.39 0.63 -2.72
CA VAL A 114 -0.63 -0.36 -3.06
C VAL A 114 -1.81 -0.20 -2.11
N SER A 115 -2.98 -0.72 -2.49
CA SER A 115 -4.16 -0.72 -1.63
C SER A 115 -4.91 -2.04 -1.75
N GLU A 116 -5.45 -2.49 -0.63
CA GLU A 116 -6.40 -3.60 -0.56
C GLU A 116 -7.76 -3.07 -0.10
N SER A 117 -8.81 -3.57 -0.74
CA SER A 117 -10.20 -3.32 -0.33
C SER A 117 -10.88 -4.64 0.00
N ALA A 118 -11.57 -4.66 1.11
CA ALA A 118 -12.31 -5.83 1.59
C ALA A 118 -13.58 -5.40 2.34
N LYS A 119 -14.31 -6.36 2.90
CA LYS A 119 -15.48 -6.05 3.74
C LYS A 119 -15.04 -5.27 4.98
N SER A 120 -15.95 -4.48 5.55
CA SER A 120 -15.72 -3.82 6.85
C SER A 120 -15.15 -4.80 7.87
N ASP A 121 -14.23 -4.29 8.69
CA ASP A 121 -13.62 -4.98 9.82
C ASP A 121 -12.75 -6.23 9.49
N THR A 122 -12.45 -6.47 8.20
CA THR A 122 -11.65 -7.64 7.77
C THR A 122 -10.17 -7.36 7.58
N LEU A 123 -9.74 -6.10 7.65
CA LEU A 123 -8.35 -5.68 7.43
C LEU A 123 -7.67 -5.16 8.70
N ASP A 124 -8.34 -5.19 9.86
CA ASP A 124 -7.80 -4.68 11.12
C ASP A 124 -6.58 -5.48 11.59
N ASP A 125 -6.67 -6.82 11.56
CA ASP A 125 -5.53 -7.68 11.92
C ASP A 125 -4.34 -7.44 10.98
N ALA A 126 -4.59 -7.37 9.67
CA ALA A 126 -3.56 -7.07 8.68
C ALA A 126 -2.92 -5.69 8.93
N PHE A 127 -3.73 -4.68 9.27
CA PHE A 127 -3.23 -3.37 9.65
C PHE A 127 -2.35 -3.43 10.91
N GLN A 128 -2.79 -4.13 11.95
CA GLN A 128 -2.04 -4.24 13.22
C GLN A 128 -0.73 -5.01 13.05
N GLU A 129 -0.73 -6.10 12.27
CA GLU A 129 0.48 -6.85 11.92
C GLU A 129 1.48 -5.96 11.18
N LEU A 130 1.02 -5.21 10.17
CA LEU A 130 1.87 -4.28 9.43
C LEU A 130 2.39 -3.13 10.29
N ALA A 131 1.52 -2.54 11.13
CA ALA A 131 1.92 -1.47 12.03
C ALA A 131 3.01 -1.93 13.00
N THR A 132 2.86 -3.15 13.52
CA THR A 132 3.84 -3.79 14.41
C THR A 132 5.15 -4.05 13.68
N ALA A 133 5.10 -4.60 12.46
CA ALA A 133 6.28 -4.84 11.65
C ALA A 133 7.05 -3.54 11.36
N LEU A 134 6.34 -2.48 10.93
CA LEU A 134 6.92 -1.17 10.64
C LEU A 134 7.42 -0.43 11.89
N GLY A 135 6.91 -0.77 13.07
CA GLY A 135 7.43 -0.31 14.36
C GLY A 135 8.69 -1.06 14.85
N GLY A 136 9.09 -2.12 14.16
CA GLY A 136 10.25 -2.94 14.52
C GLY A 136 11.61 -2.31 14.22
N ARG A 137 12.67 -2.94 14.74
CA ARG A 137 14.07 -2.46 14.59
C ARG A 137 14.51 -2.28 13.13
N GLU A 138 14.04 -3.14 12.22
CA GLU A 138 14.38 -3.08 10.79
C GLU A 138 14.02 -1.73 10.17
N TYR A 139 12.93 -1.10 10.62
CA TYR A 139 12.39 0.14 10.06
C TYR A 139 12.57 1.36 10.96
N GLU A 140 13.32 1.23 12.07
CA GLU A 140 13.51 2.29 13.06
C GLU A 140 14.01 3.61 12.43
N SER A 141 14.87 3.51 11.41
CA SER A 141 15.40 4.68 10.69
C SER A 141 14.32 5.49 9.95
N MET A 142 13.18 4.89 9.63
CA MET A 142 12.03 5.56 9.01
C MET A 142 11.23 6.38 10.02
N ARG A 143 11.39 6.11 11.32
CA ARG A 143 10.79 6.88 12.42
C ARG A 143 9.30 7.11 12.22
N PHE A 144 8.53 6.03 12.24
CA PHE A 144 7.08 6.07 12.10
C PHE A 144 6.41 6.76 13.31
N ARG A 145 5.35 7.52 13.03
CA ARG A 145 4.55 8.25 14.00
C ARG A 145 3.10 7.82 13.86
N TRP A 146 2.47 7.50 14.99
CA TRP A 146 1.03 7.26 15.06
C TRP A 146 0.33 8.61 14.95
N LEU A 147 -0.49 8.77 13.91
CA LEU A 147 -1.29 9.99 13.73
C LEU A 147 -2.68 9.80 14.33
N HIS A 148 -3.26 8.61 14.17
CA HIS A 148 -4.47 8.16 14.87
C HIS A 148 -4.51 6.62 14.87
N ALA A 149 -5.54 6.02 15.47
CA ALA A 149 -5.65 4.57 15.65
C ALA A 149 -5.44 3.75 14.36
N ASN A 150 -5.84 4.30 13.21
CA ASN A 150 -5.79 3.63 11.91
C ASN A 150 -4.84 4.33 10.93
N CYS A 151 -3.86 5.10 11.41
CA CYS A 151 -2.85 5.73 10.56
C CYS A 151 -1.49 5.85 11.23
N LEU A 152 -0.50 5.22 10.60
CA LEU A 152 0.90 5.28 10.95
C LEU A 152 1.68 5.88 9.77
N LEU A 153 2.47 6.93 10.00
CA LEU A 153 3.18 7.64 8.94
C LEU A 153 4.64 7.89 9.31
N SER A 154 5.56 7.65 8.37
CA SER A 154 6.97 7.99 8.54
C SER A 154 7.13 9.48 8.81
N SER A 155 7.96 9.84 9.78
CA SER A 155 8.32 11.24 10.06
C SER A 155 9.05 11.94 8.92
N ARG A 156 9.53 11.17 7.92
CA ARG A 156 10.12 11.70 6.69
C ARG A 156 9.09 12.37 5.78
N LEU A 157 7.81 12.06 5.96
CA LEU A 157 6.71 12.72 5.27
C LEU A 157 6.32 13.98 6.04
N LEU A 158 5.98 15.03 5.30
CA LEU A 158 5.46 16.29 5.82
C LEU A 158 3.96 16.35 5.55
N PRO A 159 3.12 15.72 6.40
CA PRO A 159 1.69 15.72 6.18
C PRO A 159 1.04 17.04 6.58
N MET A 160 -0.06 17.35 5.92
CA MET A 160 -1.01 18.38 6.27
C MET A 160 -2.27 17.74 6.84
N VAL A 161 -2.91 18.44 7.78
CA VAL A 161 -4.15 18.01 8.42
C VAL A 161 -5.19 19.08 8.19
N GLU A 162 -6.36 18.68 7.72
CA GLU A 162 -7.47 19.57 7.38
C GLU A 162 -8.75 19.07 8.04
N LYS A 163 -9.51 19.98 8.65
CA LYS A 163 -10.89 19.71 9.05
C LYS A 163 -11.80 19.89 7.84
N THR A 164 -12.73 18.96 7.67
CA THR A 164 -13.77 19.00 6.65
C THR A 164 -15.15 18.89 7.31
N PRO A 165 -16.24 19.17 6.59
CA PRO A 165 -17.60 18.92 7.10
C PRO A 165 -17.87 17.46 7.46
N LYS A 166 -17.05 16.51 7.01
CA LYS A 166 -17.26 15.06 7.19
C LYS A 166 -16.24 14.39 8.11
N GLY A 167 -15.25 15.13 8.61
CA GLY A 167 -14.20 14.58 9.46
C GLY A 167 -12.85 15.26 9.27
N VAL A 168 -11.77 14.55 9.59
CA VAL A 168 -10.38 15.04 9.47
C VAL A 168 -9.65 14.31 8.36
N VAL A 169 -9.03 15.06 7.46
CA VAL A 169 -8.23 14.54 6.35
C VAL A 169 -6.75 14.78 6.61
N ILE A 170 -5.94 13.76 6.35
CA ILE A 170 -4.49 13.83 6.33
C ILE A 170 -4.03 13.69 4.88
N LYS A 171 -3.16 14.60 4.44
CA LYS A 171 -2.59 14.62 3.08
C LYS A 171 -1.09 14.80 3.13
N VAL A 172 -0.40 14.44 2.05
CA VAL A 172 0.99 14.83 1.81
C VAL A 172 1.06 15.40 0.39
N ASN A 173 1.39 16.69 0.28
CA ASN A 173 1.15 17.46 -0.94
C ASN A 173 -0.34 17.33 -1.34
N ASP A 174 -0.61 17.05 -2.62
CA ASP A 174 -1.97 16.83 -3.14
C ASP A 174 -2.47 15.39 -2.96
N ASN A 175 -1.67 14.50 -2.35
CA ASN A 175 -2.02 13.10 -2.19
C ASN A 175 -2.80 12.85 -0.90
N PHE A 176 -3.89 12.11 -1.02
CA PHE A 176 -4.67 11.61 0.11
C PHE A 176 -3.91 10.51 0.87
N VAL A 177 -3.80 10.65 2.19
CA VAL A 177 -3.12 9.69 3.08
C VAL A 177 -4.13 8.96 3.97
N SER A 178 -5.00 9.70 4.64
CA SER A 178 -5.94 9.13 5.60
C SER A 178 -7.15 10.03 5.79
N PHE A 179 -8.29 9.44 6.16
CA PHE A 179 -9.51 10.14 6.52
C PHE A 179 -10.12 9.50 7.76
N VAL A 180 -10.43 10.32 8.75
CA VAL A 180 -11.21 9.90 9.92
C VAL A 180 -12.58 10.55 9.81
N ALA A 181 -13.58 9.74 9.46
CA ALA A 181 -14.96 10.18 9.35
C ALA A 181 -15.54 10.48 10.72
N THR A 182 -16.04 11.70 10.91
CA THR A 182 -16.80 12.08 12.10
C THR A 182 -17.64 13.31 11.80
N ILE A 183 -18.90 13.28 12.25
CA ILE A 183 -19.82 14.42 12.21
C ILE A 183 -19.95 15.12 13.57
N ASP A 184 -19.31 14.56 14.61
CA ASP A 184 -19.24 15.18 15.94
C ASP A 184 -18.13 16.24 15.93
N ASP A 185 -18.53 17.50 16.09
CA ASP A 185 -17.62 18.65 16.09
C ASP A 185 -16.63 18.62 17.26
N GLY A 186 -17.06 18.19 18.45
CA GLY A 186 -16.19 18.08 19.63
C GLY A 186 -15.11 17.03 19.44
N HIS A 187 -15.49 15.85 18.95
CA HIS A 187 -14.54 14.79 18.61
C HIS A 187 -13.61 15.22 17.47
N LYS A 188 -14.12 15.93 16.45
CA LYS A 188 -13.32 16.43 15.34
C LYS A 188 -12.26 17.43 15.78
N GLU A 189 -12.59 18.35 16.69
CA GLU A 189 -11.61 19.30 17.25
C GLU A 189 -10.53 18.58 18.05
N GLN A 190 -10.92 17.63 18.90
CA GLN A 190 -9.98 16.83 19.70
C GLN A 190 -9.02 16.06 18.79
N LEU A 191 -9.57 15.32 17.82
CA LEU A 191 -8.78 14.54 16.86
C LEU A 191 -7.81 15.42 16.07
N PHE A 192 -8.28 16.58 15.60
CA PHE A 192 -7.42 17.53 14.89
C PHE A 192 -6.25 18.00 15.77
N ALA A 193 -6.51 18.34 17.04
CA ALA A 193 -5.49 18.76 17.99
C ALA A 193 -4.48 17.63 18.29
N ASP A 194 -4.96 16.40 18.47
CA ASP A 194 -4.12 15.23 18.74
C ASP A 194 -3.18 14.93 17.56
N ILE A 195 -3.72 14.90 16.33
CA ILE A 195 -2.91 14.70 15.13
C ILE A 195 -1.89 15.84 15.00
N ARG A 196 -2.29 17.10 15.22
CA ARG A 196 -1.38 18.25 15.15
C ARG A 196 -0.25 18.15 16.16
N THR A 197 -0.53 17.63 17.36
CA THR A 197 0.48 17.39 18.40
C THR A 197 1.44 16.27 18.00
N ALA A 198 0.95 15.18 17.41
CA ALA A 198 1.79 14.10 16.90
C ALA A 198 2.72 14.53 15.74
N LEU A 199 2.36 15.61 15.04
CA LEU A 199 3.14 16.16 13.94
C LEU A 199 4.18 17.22 14.33
N ALA A 200 4.00 17.85 15.50
CA ALA A 200 4.91 18.86 16.05
C ALA A 200 6.27 18.26 16.45
#